data_AF-A0A2U2C4D3-F1
#
_entry.id   AF-A0A2U2C4D3-F1
#
_cell.length_a   1.000
_cell.length_b   1.000
_cell.length_c   1.000
_cell.angle_alpha   90.00
_cell.angle_beta   90.00
_cell.angle_gamma   90.00
#
_symmetry.space_group_name_H-M   'P 1'
#
loop_
_entity.id
_entity.type
_entity.pdbx_description
1 polymer ?
#
loop_
_entity_poly.entity_id
_entity_poly.type
_entity_poly.pdbx_seq_one_letter_code
_entity_poly.pdbx_strand_id
1 'polypeptide(L)' 'MTARSIKAERIAYQIWALIQRTGGDCTLHDMAEATGESWQTCRAISGSRGWTTHYRKITTDIEFREVDAA' A
#
# COMPACT_ATOMS: atom_id res chain seq x y z
N MET A 1 22.70 3.27 -13.52
CA MET A 1 21.54 4.10 -13.12
C MET A 1 20.33 3.60 -13.89
N THR A 2 19.47 2.81 -13.26
CA THR A 2 18.31 2.20 -13.91
C THR A 2 17.34 3.29 -14.33
N ALA A 3 16.97 3.33 -15.62
CA ALA A 3 15.94 4.24 -16.11
C ALA A 3 14.67 4.01 -15.29
N ARG A 4 14.24 5.04 -14.54
CA ARG A 4 13.01 4.97 -13.77
C ARG A 4 11.83 5.01 -14.73
N SER A 5 11.03 3.94 -14.73
CA SER A 5 9.81 3.89 -15.55
C SER A 5 8.83 4.99 -15.12
N ILE A 6 8.31 5.76 -16.08
CA ILE A 6 7.26 6.78 -15.84
C ILE A 6 6.06 6.15 -15.11
N LYS A 7 5.73 4.90 -15.43
CA LYS A 7 4.67 4.14 -14.76
C LYS A 7 4.96 3.99 -13.26
N ALA A 8 6.19 3.61 -12.91
CA ALA A 8 6.60 3.41 -11.52
C ALA A 8 6.58 4.72 -10.71
N GLU A 9 6.99 5.83 -11.32
CA GLU A 9 6.92 7.15 -10.68
C GLU A 9 5.47 7.61 -10.45
N ARG A 10 4.57 7.37 -11.42
CA ARG A 10 3.13 7.65 -11.25
C ARG A 10 2.54 6.86 -10.08
N ILE A 11 2.84 5.56 -9.99
CA ILE A 11 2.35 4.70 -8.89
C ILE A 11 2.93 5.18 -7.56
N ALA A 12 4.23 5.49 -7.50
CA ALA A 12 4.86 5.99 -6.28
C ALA A 12 4.20 7.29 -5.79
N TYR A 13 3.86 8.21 -6.70
CA TYR A 13 3.15 9.43 -6.35
C TYR A 13 1.75 9.14 -5.78
N GLN A 14 0.99 8.24 -6.40
CA GLN A 14 -0.34 7.85 -5.91
C GLN A 14 -0.29 7.20 -4.53
N ILE A 15 0.69 6.32 -4.28
CA ILE A 15 0.93 5.70 -2.96
C ILE A 15 1.24 6.78 -1.93
N TRP A 16 2.17 7.70 -2.22
CA TRP A 16 2.52 8.76 -1.28
C TRP A 16 1.34 9.67 -0.98
N ALA A 17 0.56 10.07 -1.99
CA ALA A 17 -0.65 10.84 -1.80
C ALA A 17 -1.68 10.11 -0.92
N LEU A 18 -1.79 8.78 -1.03
CA LEU A 18 -2.64 7.96 -0.16
C LEU A 18 -2.17 7.95 1.29
N ILE A 19 -0.88 7.76 1.51
CA ILE A 19 -0.27 7.81 2.85
C ILE A 19 -0.56 9.16 3.50
N GLN A 20 -0.33 10.26 2.78
CA GLN A 20 -0.54 11.60 3.31
C GLN A 20 -2.02 11.89 3.59
N ARG A 21 -2.93 11.53 2.68
CA ARG A 21 -4.37 11.79 2.88
C ARG A 21 -4.96 11.01 4.06
N THR A 22 -4.39 9.85 4.37
CA THR A 22 -4.86 8.95 5.44
C THR A 22 -4.08 9.11 6.74
N GLY A 23 -3.02 9.94 6.77
CA GLY A 23 -2.10 10.01 7.91
C GLY A 23 -1.41 8.67 8.21
N GLY A 24 -1.24 7.81 7.19
CA GLY A 24 -0.70 6.45 7.33
C GLY A 24 -1.74 5.38 7.69
N ASP A 25 -3.02 5.74 7.80
CA ASP A 25 -4.11 4.81 8.12
C ASP A 25 -4.58 3.95 6.93
N CYS A 26 -3.66 3.59 6.02
CA CYS A 26 -3.92 2.76 4.84
C CYS A 26 -3.02 1.51 4.83
N THR A 27 -3.38 0.55 3.98
CA THR A 27 -2.75 -0.76 3.88
C THR A 27 -2.25 -1.01 2.46
N LEU A 28 -1.50 -2.09 2.25
CA LEU A 28 -1.09 -2.48 0.88
C LEU A 28 -2.28 -2.81 -0.02
N HIS A 29 -3.41 -3.23 0.56
CA HIS A 29 -4.63 -3.50 -0.20
C HIS A 29 -5.25 -2.19 -0.68
N ASP A 30 -5.38 -1.20 0.20
CA ASP A 30 -5.89 0.14 -0.16
C ASP A 30 -4.99 0.80 -1.22
N MET A 31 -3.67 0.58 -1.13
CA MET A 31 -2.73 1.04 -2.16
C MET A 31 -2.95 0.34 -3.50
N ALA A 32 -3.19 -0.97 -3.50
CA ALA A 32 -3.48 -1.72 -4.70
C ALA A 32 -4.77 -1.24 -5.38
N GLU A 33 -5.84 -1.04 -4.60
CA GLU A 33 -7.10 -0.47 -5.08
C GLU A 33 -6.94 0.94 -5.64
N ALA A 34 -6.20 1.81 -4.93
CA ALA A 34 -6.00 3.20 -5.36
C ALA A 34 -5.13 3.35 -6.61
N THR A 35 -4.21 2.41 -6.87
CA THR A 35 -3.26 2.47 -7.98
C THR A 35 -3.66 1.59 -9.17
N GLY A 36 -4.56 0.62 -8.95
CA GLY A 36 -4.91 -0.42 -9.93
C GLY A 36 -3.79 -1.45 -10.15
N GLU A 37 -2.78 -1.48 -9.29
CA GLU A 37 -1.65 -2.41 -9.37
C GLU A 37 -1.73 -3.47 -8.26
N SER A 38 -0.91 -4.51 -8.37
CA SER A 38 -0.87 -5.54 -7.33
C SER A 38 -0.24 -5.03 -6.02
N TRP A 39 -0.64 -5.65 -4.91
CA TRP A 39 -0.08 -5.35 -3.59
C TRP A 39 1.44 -5.63 -3.52
N GLN A 40 1.95 -6.62 -4.28
CA GLN A 40 3.38 -6.89 -4.38
C GLN A 40 4.14 -5.74 -5.03
N THR A 41 3.59 -5.14 -6.10
CA THR A 41 4.16 -3.97 -6.76
C THR A 41 4.17 -2.76 -5.82
N CYS A 42 3.06 -2.53 -5.11
CA CYS A 42 2.98 -1.46 -4.11
C CYS A 42 3.99 -1.66 -2.97
N ARG A 43 4.18 -2.90 -2.51
CA ARG A 43 5.19 -3.26 -1.50
C ARG A 43 6.61 -3.02 -1.99
N ALA A 44 6.94 -3.42 -3.22
CA ALA A 44 8.27 -3.22 -3.80
C ALA A 44 8.60 -1.73 -3.95
N ILE A 45 7.65 -0.93 -4.45
CA ILE A 45 7.80 0.53 -4.57
C ILE A 45 7.99 1.16 -3.19
N SER A 46 7.10 0.86 -2.24
CA SER A 46 7.19 1.38 -0.88
C SER A 46 8.49 0.99 -0.18
N GLY A 47 8.96 -0.25 -0.38
CA GLY A 47 10.24 -0.75 0.11
C GLY A 47 11.42 0.04 -0.46
N SER A 48 11.47 0.22 -1.78
CA SER A 48 12.54 0.96 -2.46
C SER A 48 12.63 2.44 -2.05
N ARG A 49 11.53 3.00 -1.54
CA ARG A 49 11.40 4.39 -1.09
C ARG A 49 11.54 4.57 0.43
N GLY A 50 11.69 3.49 1.19
CA GLY A 50 11.75 3.56 2.65
C GLY A 50 10.40 3.87 3.33
N TRP A 51 9.27 3.68 2.64
CA TRP A 51 7.94 4.03 3.14
C TRP A 51 7.28 2.93 3.97
N THR A 52 7.95 1.82 4.24
CA THR A 52 7.36 0.64 4.88
C THR A 52 6.88 0.88 6.32
N THR A 53 7.27 1.98 6.94
CA THR A 53 6.82 2.43 8.27
C THR A 53 5.77 3.53 8.22
N HIS A 54 5.42 4.00 7.02
CA HIS A 54 4.51 5.14 6.83
C HIS A 54 3.05 4.72 6.60
N TYR A 55 2.74 3.43 6.63
CA TYR A 55 1.38 2.92 6.46
C TYR A 55 1.17 1.67 7.33
N ARG A 56 -0.10 1.30 7.59
CA ARG A 56 -0.44 0.11 8.37
C ARG A 56 -0.03 -1.15 7.63
N LYS A 57 0.82 -1.94 8.28
CA LYS A 57 1.01 -3.35 7.91
C LYS A 57 -0.18 -4.09 8.50
N ILE A 58 -1.14 -4.52 7.68
CA ILE A 58 -1.98 -5.64 8.09
C ILE A 58 -1.03 -6.84 8.18
N THR A 59 -0.54 -7.11 9.38
CA THR A 59 -0.09 -8.44 9.76
C THR A 59 -1.38 -9.24 9.84
N THR A 60 -1.55 -10.23 8.99
CA THR A 60 -2.62 -11.22 9.10
C THR A 60 -2.40 -12.04 10.36
N ASP A 61 -2.74 -11.48 11.51
CA ASP A 61 -2.93 -12.18 12.78
C ASP A 61 -4.04 -11.42 13.52
N ILE A 62 -5.19 -12.10 13.74
CA ILE A 62 -6.33 -11.74 14.63
C ILE A 62 -7.31 -10.70 14.01
N GLU A 63 -8.61 -10.92 13.72
CA GLU A 63 -9.55 -12.05 13.84
C GLU A 63 -10.54 -12.02 12.66
N PHE A 64 -10.78 -13.17 12.02
CA PHE A 64 -12.02 -13.44 11.31
C PHE A 64 -13.05 -13.85 12.36
N ARG A 65 -13.63 -12.89 13.09
CA ARG A 65 -14.68 -13.18 14.07
C ARG A 65 -16.05 -13.15 13.38
N GLU A 66 -16.58 -14.36 13.21
CA GLU A 66 -17.99 -14.74 13.03
C GLU A 66 -18.94 -13.65 12.51
N VAL A 67 -19.23 -13.71 11.20
CA VAL A 67 -20.54 -13.29 10.68
C VAL A 67 -21.39 -14.55 10.61
N ASP A 68 -21.95 -14.99 11.75
CA ASP A 68 -23.10 -15.91 11.84
C ASP A 68 -23.48 -16.14 13.32
N ALA A 69 -24.25 -15.23 13.91
CA ALA A 69 -25.12 -15.51 15.06
C ALA A 69 -26.07 -14.33 15.33
N ALA A 70 -27.29 -14.43 14.79
CA ALA A 70 -28.60 -13.99 15.31
C ALA A 70 -29.51 -13.43 14.21
#